data_AF-A0A644ZPR5-F1
#
_entry.id   AF-A0A644ZPR5-F1
#
_cell.length_a   1.000
_cell.length_b   1.000
_cell.length_c   1.000
_cell.angle_alpha   90.00
_cell.angle_beta   90.00
_cell.angle_gamma   90.00
#
_symmetry.space_group_name_H-M   'P 1'
#
loop_
_entity.id
_entity.type
_entity.pdbx_description
1 polymer ?
#
loop_
_entity_poly.entity_id
_entity_poly.type
_entity_poly.pdbx_seq_one_letter_code
_entity_poly.pdbx_strand_id
1 'polypeptide(L)'
;MFDLTLFIQNIVSVSEIAFEDKEEKETKERFVSIANEYLKSFTDKEKLKLNQILIPEKKDIKFNAIYNNTPSTLSLVNYVTGSSNFYFSNSISKANMLFQMADDSSAKTFIKSKVSIIDTSAYGYVPDKLSSYLYHLEHHTGSLLVNWSEKEKLQSILN
;
A
#
# COMPACT_ATOMS: atom_id res chain seq x y z
N MET A 1 4.17 -36.20 -30.25
CA MET A 1 3.55 -34.88 -30.54
C MET A 1 3.05 -34.17 -29.27
N PHE A 2 2.69 -34.89 -28.22
CA PHE A 2 2.27 -34.31 -26.93
C PHE A 2 3.39 -33.56 -26.18
N ASP A 3 4.62 -34.10 -26.16
CA ASP A 3 5.70 -33.52 -25.37
C ASP A 3 6.15 -32.13 -25.83
N LEU A 4 6.21 -31.89 -27.14
CA LEU A 4 6.56 -30.57 -27.67
C LEU A 4 5.47 -29.52 -27.35
N THR A 5 4.20 -29.93 -27.41
CA THR A 5 3.07 -29.03 -27.10
C THR A 5 3.05 -28.67 -25.62
N LEU A 6 3.24 -29.67 -24.74
CA LEU A 6 3.36 -29.46 -23.30
C LEU A 6 4.58 -28.61 -22.94
N PHE A 7 5.71 -28.84 -23.61
CA PHE A 7 6.92 -28.04 -23.42
C PHE A 7 6.68 -26.57 -23.80
N ILE A 8 6.11 -26.30 -24.98
CA ILE A 8 5.80 -24.93 -25.42
C ILE A 8 4.82 -24.27 -24.45
N GLN A 9 3.74 -24.96 -24.06
CA GLN A 9 2.75 -24.43 -23.12
C GLN A 9 3.37 -24.04 -21.78
N ASN A 10 4.27 -24.88 -21.25
CA ASN A 10 4.98 -24.59 -20.00
C ASN A 10 5.91 -23.38 -20.14
N ILE A 11 6.69 -23.28 -21.23
CA ILE A 11 7.59 -22.14 -21.46
C ILE A 11 6.81 -20.83 -21.62
N VAL A 12 5.70 -20.85 -22.36
CA VAL A 12 4.83 -19.68 -22.52
C VAL A 12 4.25 -19.25 -21.17
N SER A 13 3.71 -20.19 -20.40
CA SER A 13 3.12 -19.89 -19.08
C SER A 13 4.15 -19.31 -18.11
N VAL A 14 5.37 -19.88 -18.05
CA VAL A 14 6.45 -19.35 -17.20
C VAL A 14 6.89 -17.95 -17.64
N SER A 15 6.94 -17.71 -18.95
CA SER A 15 7.32 -16.39 -19.49
C SER A 15 6.25 -15.33 -19.20
N GLU A 16 4.97 -15.71 -19.29
CA GLU A 16 3.84 -14.85 -18.95
C GLU A 16 3.86 -14.47 -17.46
N ILE A 17 4.04 -15.44 -16.55
CA ILE A 17 4.18 -15.20 -15.11
C ILE A 17 5.33 -14.24 -14.83
N ALA A 18 6.50 -14.48 -15.42
CA ALA A 18 7.68 -13.62 -15.23
C ALA A 18 7.45 -12.19 -15.75
N PHE A 19 6.65 -12.04 -16.81
CA PHE A 19 6.27 -10.73 -17.35
C PHE A 19 5.32 -9.99 -16.41
N GLU A 20 4.25 -10.65 -15.94
CA GLU A 20 3.29 -10.06 -14.99
C GLU A 20 3.96 -9.63 -13.68
N ASP A 21 4.85 -10.46 -13.13
CA ASP A 21 5.60 -10.14 -11.90
C ASP A 21 6.52 -8.92 -12.08
N LYS A 22 7.10 -8.77 -13.28
CA LYS A 22 7.92 -7.61 -13.61
C LYS A 22 7.07 -6.34 -13.69
N GLU A 23 5.94 -6.39 -14.38
CA GLU A 23 5.01 -5.26 -14.50
C GLU A 23 4.47 -4.82 -13.14
N GLU A 24 4.14 -5.77 -12.27
CA GLU A 24 3.70 -5.50 -10.90
C GLU A 24 4.80 -4.80 -10.09
N LYS A 25 6.04 -5.27 -10.19
CA LYS A 25 7.18 -4.64 -9.51
C LYS A 25 7.40 -3.20 -9.97
N GLU A 26 7.39 -2.96 -11.27
CA GLU A 26 7.55 -1.62 -11.86
C GLU A 26 6.40 -0.68 -11.43
N THR A 27 5.16 -1.17 -11.41
CA THR A 27 3.98 -0.42 -10.97
C THR A 27 4.13 0.03 -9.51
N LYS A 28 4.51 -0.91 -8.63
CA LYS A 28 4.76 -0.63 -7.21
C LYS A 28 5.89 0.38 -7.00
N GLU A 29 7.03 0.18 -7.65
CA GLU A 29 8.20 1.06 -7.50
C GLU A 29 7.89 2.48 -7.97
N ARG A 30 7.20 2.61 -9.11
CA ARG A 30 6.75 3.90 -9.64
C ARG A 30 5.82 4.60 -8.65
N PHE A 31 4.79 3.92 -8.13
CA PHE A 31 3.85 4.55 -7.21
C PHE A 31 4.51 4.94 -5.89
N VAL A 32 5.35 4.07 -5.33
CA VAL A 32 6.13 4.37 -4.13
C VAL A 32 7.01 5.60 -4.33
N SER A 33 7.66 5.73 -5.48
CA SER A 33 8.50 6.89 -5.81
C SER A 33 7.70 8.19 -5.77
N ILE A 34 6.61 8.26 -6.55
CA ILE A 34 5.80 9.50 -6.68
C ILE A 34 5.09 9.85 -5.37
N ALA A 35 4.62 8.85 -4.62
CA ALA A 35 3.98 9.05 -3.32
C ALA A 35 4.96 9.58 -2.29
N ASN A 36 6.16 9.00 -2.23
CA ASN A 36 7.21 9.47 -1.33
C ASN A 36 7.68 10.88 -1.67
N GLU A 37 7.86 11.21 -2.95
CA GLU A 37 8.22 12.56 -3.39
C GLU A 37 7.15 13.57 -3.00
N TYR A 38 5.88 13.23 -3.20
CA TYR A 38 4.78 14.09 -2.80
C TYR A 38 4.74 14.29 -1.28
N LEU A 39 4.84 13.23 -0.48
CA LEU A 39 4.87 13.36 0.99
C LEU A 39 6.03 14.27 1.45
N LYS A 40 7.23 14.08 0.88
CA LYS A 40 8.40 14.93 1.18
C LYS A 40 8.22 16.40 0.82
N SER A 41 7.32 16.73 -0.10
CA SER A 41 7.13 18.11 -0.57
C SER A 41 6.39 19.00 0.43
N PHE A 42 5.55 18.42 1.29
CA PHE A 42 4.74 19.17 2.26
C PHE A 42 5.01 18.81 3.73
N THR A 43 5.84 17.79 4.01
CA THR A 43 6.19 17.41 5.39
C THR A 43 7.66 17.62 5.70
N ASP A 44 7.93 18.01 6.95
CA ASP A 44 9.30 18.12 7.47
C ASP A 44 10.00 16.75 7.46
N LYS A 45 11.25 16.73 7.00
CA LYS A 45 12.07 15.51 6.92
C LYS A 45 12.23 14.80 8.28
N GLU A 46 12.11 15.52 9.39
CA GLU A 46 12.22 14.96 10.73
C GLU A 46 10.95 14.23 11.18
N LYS A 47 9.79 14.63 10.67
CA LYS A 47 8.49 14.03 11.01
C LYS A 47 8.15 12.84 10.14
N LEU A 48 8.60 12.83 8.87
CA LEU A 48 8.32 11.78 7.91
C LEU A 48 9.40 10.68 7.93
N LYS A 49 9.03 9.48 8.37
CA LYS A 49 9.90 8.30 8.29
C LYS A 49 9.36 7.34 7.23
N LEU A 50 10.11 7.19 6.15
CA LEU A 50 9.72 6.33 5.02
C LEU A 50 10.18 4.89 5.22
N ASN A 51 9.36 3.95 4.76
CA ASN A 51 9.66 2.53 4.66
C ASN A 51 10.13 1.92 6.00
N GLN A 52 9.48 2.34 7.09
CA GLN A 52 9.91 2.01 8.45
C GLN A 52 9.07 0.90 9.08
N ILE A 53 9.73 0.11 9.93
CA ILE A 53 9.11 -0.89 10.78
C ILE A 53 8.52 -0.18 12.01
N LEU A 54 7.24 -0.43 12.31
CA LEU A 54 6.56 0.20 13.45
C LEU A 54 7.17 -0.21 14.79
N ILE A 55 7.49 -1.50 14.94
CA ILE A 55 8.09 -2.07 16.16
C ILE A 55 9.34 -2.85 15.77
N PRO A 56 10.55 -2.48 16.25
CA PRO A 56 11.81 -3.15 15.90
C PRO A 56 11.80 -4.67 16.14
N GLU A 57 11.05 -5.12 17.16
CA GLU A 57 10.88 -6.53 17.54
C GLU A 57 9.96 -7.30 16.57
N LYS A 58 9.03 -6.61 15.91
CA LYS A 58 8.11 -7.19 14.91
C LYS A 58 8.44 -6.65 13.52
N LYS A 59 9.48 -7.25 12.90
CA LYS A 59 9.95 -6.87 11.55
C LYS A 59 8.88 -6.97 10.46
N ASP A 60 7.81 -7.71 10.72
CA ASP A 60 6.71 -7.94 9.77
C ASP A 60 5.77 -6.72 9.62
N ILE A 61 5.73 -5.82 10.62
CA ILE A 61 4.87 -4.62 10.59
C ILE A 61 5.63 -3.45 9.98
N LYS A 62 5.70 -3.43 8.66
CA LYS A 62 6.37 -2.38 7.88
C LYS A 62 5.36 -1.53 7.12
N PHE A 63 5.42 -0.22 7.32
CA PHE A 63 4.58 0.75 6.61
C PHE A 63 5.37 1.51 5.55
N ASN A 64 4.67 1.97 4.50
CA ASN A 64 5.29 2.78 3.46
C ASN A 64 5.77 4.13 4.01
N ALA A 65 4.99 4.75 4.89
CA ALA A 65 5.40 5.94 5.62
C ALA A 65 4.79 5.98 7.02
N ILE A 66 5.55 6.52 7.97
CA ILE A 66 5.11 6.83 9.33
C ILE A 66 5.34 8.32 9.53
N TYR A 67 4.28 9.03 9.86
CA TYR A 67 4.31 10.47 10.10
C TYR A 67 4.19 10.75 11.60
N ASN A 68 5.19 11.40 12.19
CA ASN A 68 5.15 11.78 13.61
C ASN A 68 4.48 13.16 13.74
N ASN A 69 3.17 13.17 14.04
CA ASN A 69 2.42 14.42 14.22
C ASN A 69 2.92 15.20 15.44
N THR A 70 3.05 14.48 16.57
CA THR A 70 3.54 15.01 17.84
C THR A 70 4.59 14.04 18.41
N PRO A 71 5.36 14.42 19.45
CA PRO A 71 6.34 13.52 20.07
C PRO A 71 5.73 12.21 20.59
N SER A 72 4.42 12.20 20.84
CA SER A 72 3.66 11.08 21.39
C SER A 72 2.63 10.49 20.42
N THR A 73 2.48 11.02 19.19
CA THR A 73 1.49 10.45 18.25
C THR A 73 2.03 10.32 16.84
N LEU A 74 1.66 9.22 16.21
CA LEU A 74 2.08 8.83 14.88
C LEU A 74 0.88 8.49 14.00
N SER A 75 1.00 8.82 12.72
CA SER A 75 0.05 8.44 11.67
C SER A 75 0.71 7.42 10.76
N LEU A 76 -0.01 6.34 10.50
CA LEU A 76 0.47 5.24 9.67
C LEU A 76 -0.07 5.43 8.26
N VAL A 77 0.83 5.41 7.29
CA VAL A 77 0.47 5.58 5.88
C VAL A 77 0.90 4.35 5.11
N ASN A 78 -0.06 3.75 4.41
CA ASN A 78 0.18 2.61 3.54
C ASN A 78 -0.27 2.94 2.11
N TYR A 79 0.51 2.48 1.14
CA TYR A 79 0.24 2.70 -0.28
C TYR A 79 -0.45 1.47 -0.85
N VAL A 80 -1.54 1.70 -1.57
CA VAL A 80 -2.34 0.66 -2.20
C VAL A 80 -2.28 0.87 -3.71
N THR A 81 -1.60 -0.04 -4.40
CA THR A 81 -1.44 -0.07 -5.86
C THR A 81 -1.31 -1.51 -6.34
N GLY A 82 -1.43 -1.73 -7.65
CA GLY A 82 -1.20 -3.01 -8.31
C GLY A 82 -1.39 -2.91 -9.82
N SER A 83 -0.61 -3.67 -10.59
CA SER A 83 -0.70 -3.73 -12.06
C SER A 83 -2.01 -4.36 -12.52
N SER A 84 -2.58 -5.27 -11.75
CA SER A 84 -3.87 -5.92 -12.03
C SER A 84 -4.82 -5.85 -10.84
N ASN A 85 -6.11 -6.13 -11.07
CA ASN A 85 -7.11 -6.19 -9.98
C ASN A 85 -6.73 -7.21 -8.89
N PHE A 86 -6.09 -8.32 -9.27
CA PHE A 86 -5.60 -9.32 -8.31
C PHE A 86 -4.52 -8.71 -7.40
N TYR A 87 -3.48 -8.12 -7.97
CA TYR A 87 -2.42 -7.48 -7.19
C TYR A 87 -2.94 -6.31 -6.36
N PHE A 88 -3.86 -5.52 -6.90
CA PHE A 88 -4.47 -4.39 -6.19
C PHE A 88 -5.29 -4.86 -4.98
N SER A 89 -6.14 -5.88 -5.14
CA SER A 89 -6.92 -6.46 -4.04
C SER A 89 -6.03 -7.09 -2.95
N ASN A 90 -4.90 -7.71 -3.35
CA ASN A 90 -3.88 -8.19 -2.41
C ASN A 90 -3.20 -7.04 -1.66
N SER A 91 -2.96 -5.92 -2.34
CA SER A 91 -2.41 -4.69 -1.75
C SER A 91 -3.34 -4.13 -0.67
N ILE A 92 -4.64 -4.08 -0.93
CA ILE A 92 -5.68 -3.70 0.05
C ILE A 92 -5.69 -4.65 1.24
N SER A 93 -5.70 -5.96 0.96
CA SER A 93 -5.73 -7.00 2.00
C SER A 93 -4.50 -6.93 2.92
N LYS A 94 -3.33 -6.67 2.34
CA LYS A 94 -2.08 -6.45 3.09
C LYS A 94 -2.15 -5.19 3.95
N ALA A 95 -2.68 -4.09 3.41
CA ALA A 95 -2.89 -2.86 4.18
C ALA A 95 -3.80 -3.11 5.39
N ASN A 96 -4.91 -3.82 5.17
CA ASN A 96 -5.86 -4.19 6.22
C ASN A 96 -5.17 -4.99 7.34
N MET A 97 -4.43 -6.03 6.97
CA MET A 97 -3.69 -6.86 7.92
C MET A 97 -2.64 -6.06 8.71
N LEU A 98 -1.89 -5.19 8.04
CA LEU A 98 -0.88 -4.35 8.69
C LEU A 98 -1.50 -3.40 9.73
N PHE A 99 -2.63 -2.77 9.42
CA PHE A 99 -3.31 -1.90 10.37
C PHE A 99 -3.89 -2.68 11.55
N GLN A 100 -4.48 -3.86 11.33
CA GLN A 100 -4.94 -4.72 12.42
C GLN A 100 -3.78 -5.13 13.34
N MET A 101 -2.65 -5.55 12.75
CA MET A 101 -1.45 -5.86 13.54
C MET A 101 -0.91 -4.67 14.33
N ALA A 102 -1.01 -3.46 13.78
CA ALA A 102 -0.64 -2.24 14.47
C ALA A 102 -1.60 -1.94 15.65
N ASP A 103 -2.91 -2.19 15.48
CA ASP A 103 -3.92 -2.05 16.52
C ASP A 103 -3.78 -3.08 17.65
N ASP A 104 -3.29 -4.27 17.34
CA ASP A 104 -3.01 -5.34 18.32
C ASP A 104 -1.65 -5.17 19.02
N SER A 105 -0.88 -4.17 18.63
CA SER A 105 0.46 -3.93 19.15
C SER A 105 0.50 -2.89 20.27
N SER A 106 1.61 -2.86 21.01
CA SER A 106 1.88 -1.81 22.01
C SER A 106 1.93 -0.40 21.43
N ALA A 107 2.09 -0.28 20.10
CA ALA A 107 2.11 1.01 19.42
C ALA A 107 0.72 1.65 19.28
N LYS A 108 -0.37 0.91 19.50
CA LYS A 108 -1.76 1.38 19.34
C LYS A 108 -2.01 2.72 20.01
N THR A 109 -1.53 2.90 21.24
CA THR A 109 -1.75 4.12 22.05
C THR A 109 -1.15 5.37 21.40
N PHE A 110 -0.14 5.21 20.55
CA PHE A 110 0.49 6.31 19.84
C PHE A 110 -0.13 6.55 18.44
N ILE A 111 -0.91 5.61 17.91
CA ILE A 111 -1.51 5.74 16.56
C ILE A 111 -2.68 6.74 16.61
N LYS A 112 -2.50 7.91 16.01
CA LYS A 112 -3.56 8.93 15.87
C LYS A 112 -4.48 8.63 14.68
N SER A 113 -3.90 8.30 13.53
CA SER A 113 -4.66 8.02 12.31
C SER A 113 -3.96 6.98 11.43
N LYS A 114 -4.77 6.27 10.66
CA LYS A 114 -4.34 5.30 9.64
C LYS A 114 -4.82 5.82 8.30
N VAL A 115 -3.94 5.89 7.32
CA VAL A 115 -4.22 6.46 6.00
C VAL A 115 -3.80 5.46 4.94
N SER A 116 -4.73 5.15 4.03
CA SER A 116 -4.47 4.34 2.85
C SER A 116 -4.50 5.21 1.62
N ILE A 117 -3.36 5.38 0.97
CA ILE A 117 -3.26 6.12 -0.29
C ILE A 117 -3.56 5.15 -1.43
N ILE A 118 -4.65 5.39 -2.15
CA ILE A 118 -5.14 4.52 -3.21
C ILE A 118 -4.66 5.04 -4.57
N ASP A 119 -3.87 4.25 -5.28
CA ASP A 119 -3.39 4.58 -6.62
C ASP A 119 -4.52 4.46 -7.66
N THR A 120 -5.28 5.54 -7.82
CA THR A 120 -6.35 5.60 -8.83
C THR A 120 -5.83 5.71 -10.27
N SER A 121 -4.52 5.77 -10.47
CA SER A 121 -3.88 5.87 -11.79
C SER A 121 -3.33 4.54 -12.30
N ALA A 122 -3.26 3.52 -11.45
CA ALA A 122 -2.82 2.18 -11.83
C ALA A 122 -3.85 1.46 -12.69
N TYR A 123 -3.38 0.63 -13.63
CA TYR A 123 -4.25 -0.19 -14.49
C TYR A 123 -5.11 -1.18 -13.68
N GLY A 124 -4.57 -1.70 -12.57
CA GLY A 124 -5.29 -2.61 -11.68
C GLY A 124 -6.43 -1.97 -10.88
N TYR A 125 -6.58 -0.63 -10.91
CA TYR A 125 -7.65 0.05 -10.20
C TYR A 125 -8.98 -0.05 -10.95
N VAL A 126 -9.82 -0.99 -10.51
CA VAL A 126 -11.19 -1.17 -11.03
C VAL A 126 -12.18 -0.94 -9.89
N PRO A 127 -12.78 0.26 -9.76
CA PRO A 127 -13.59 0.66 -8.61
C PRO A 127 -14.68 -0.35 -8.23
N ASP A 128 -15.44 -0.83 -9.21
CA ASP A 128 -16.56 -1.74 -8.98
C ASP A 128 -16.11 -3.06 -8.34
N LYS A 129 -14.96 -3.58 -8.77
CA LYS A 129 -14.38 -4.84 -8.25
C LYS A 129 -13.69 -4.67 -6.90
N LEU A 130 -13.20 -3.48 -6.60
CA LEU A 130 -12.43 -3.17 -5.39
C LEU A 130 -13.29 -2.59 -4.27
N SER A 131 -14.52 -2.16 -4.57
CA SER A 131 -15.46 -1.53 -3.64
C SER A 131 -15.61 -2.27 -2.30
N SER A 132 -15.86 -3.59 -2.34
CA SER A 132 -15.99 -4.40 -1.12
C SER A 132 -14.70 -4.47 -0.31
N TYR A 133 -13.55 -4.58 -0.97
CA TYR A 133 -12.24 -4.63 -0.30
C TYR A 133 -11.92 -3.30 0.39
N LEU A 134 -12.17 -2.18 -0.29
CA LEU A 134 -11.98 -0.83 0.24
C LEU A 134 -12.93 -0.58 1.42
N TYR A 135 -14.20 -0.98 1.30
CA TYR A 135 -15.17 -0.89 2.38
C TYR A 135 -14.69 -1.61 3.63
N HIS A 136 -14.19 -2.85 3.50
CA HIS A 136 -13.65 -3.60 4.63
C HIS A 136 -12.41 -2.95 5.24
N LEU A 137 -11.49 -2.46 4.42
CA LEU A 137 -10.30 -1.75 4.89
C LEU A 137 -10.69 -0.54 5.75
N GLU A 138 -11.59 0.29 5.26
CA GLU A 138 -12.07 1.48 5.99
C GLU A 138 -12.80 1.09 7.28
N HIS A 139 -13.77 0.17 7.22
CA HIS A 139 -14.63 -0.13 8.37
C HIS A 139 -13.96 -0.98 9.44
N HIS A 140 -13.08 -1.91 9.06
CA HIS A 140 -12.42 -2.78 10.04
C HIS A 140 -11.20 -2.12 10.69
N THR A 141 -10.54 -1.20 9.99
CA THR A 141 -9.31 -0.58 10.49
C THR A 141 -9.47 0.90 10.78
N GLY A 142 -10.60 1.53 10.46
CA GLY A 142 -10.76 2.98 10.56
C GLY A 142 -9.75 3.74 9.68
N SER A 143 -9.25 3.10 8.61
CA SER A 143 -8.28 3.72 7.72
C SER A 143 -8.96 4.74 6.83
N LEU A 144 -8.43 5.96 6.82
CA LEU A 144 -8.86 7.01 5.92
C LEU A 144 -8.36 6.68 4.51
N LEU A 145 -9.30 6.39 3.61
CA LEU A 145 -8.98 6.15 2.21
C LEU A 145 -8.79 7.48 1.50
N VAL A 146 -7.61 7.68 0.92
CA VAL A 146 -7.29 8.88 0.14
C VAL A 146 -6.92 8.47 -1.27
N ASN A 147 -7.79 8.80 -2.20
CA ASN A 147 -7.53 8.59 -3.62
C ASN A 147 -6.36 9.47 -4.06
N TRP A 148 -5.45 8.91 -4.84
CA TRP A 148 -4.28 9.63 -5.34
C TRP A 148 -4.65 10.84 -6.21
N SER A 149 -5.79 10.76 -6.91
CA SER A 149 -6.39 11.89 -7.62
C SER A 149 -6.76 13.07 -6.72
N GLU A 150 -6.91 12.86 -5.41
CA GLU A 150 -7.28 13.86 -4.40
C GLU A 150 -6.18 14.02 -3.33
N LYS A 151 -4.92 13.78 -3.71
CA LYS A 151 -3.75 13.81 -2.82
C LYS A 151 -3.56 15.12 -2.07
N GLU A 152 -4.17 16.23 -2.49
CA GLU A 152 -4.17 17.49 -1.73
C GLU A 152 -4.78 17.30 -0.33
N LYS A 153 -5.77 16.41 -0.18
CA LYS A 153 -6.40 16.08 1.12
C LYS A 153 -5.40 15.53 2.13
N LEU A 154 -4.30 14.89 1.69
CA LEU A 154 -3.26 14.37 2.57
C LEU A 154 -2.65 15.46 3.44
N GLN A 155 -2.53 16.68 2.92
CA GLN A 155 -1.98 17.81 3.67
C GLN A 155 -2.87 18.20 4.85
N SER A 156 -4.19 18.05 4.72
CA SER A 156 -5.14 18.37 5.80
C SER A 156 -5.26 17.23 6.83
N ILE A 157 -4.97 16.00 6.43
CA ILE A 157 -5.05 14.82 7.31
C ILE A 157 -3.78 14.65 8.15
N LEU A 158 -2.63 15.02 7.58
CA LEU A 158 -1.32 14.83 8.20
C LEU A 158 -0.75 16.09 8.88
N ASN A 159 -1.31 17.29 8.67
CA ASN A 159 -0.97 18.48 9.46
C ASN A 159 -1.92 18.64 10.65
#